data_AF-A0A496U9G9-F1
#
_entry.id   AF-A0A496U9G9-F1
#
_cell.length_a   1.000
_cell.length_b   1.000
_cell.length_c   1.000
_cell.angle_alpha   90.00
_cell.angle_beta   90.00
_cell.angle_gamma   90.00
#
_symmetry.space_group_name_H-M   'P 1'
#
loop_
_entity.id
_entity.type
_entity.pdbx_description
1 polymer ?
#
loop_
_entity_poly.entity_id
_entity_poly.type
_entity_poly.pdbx_seq_one_letter_code
_entity_poly.pdbx_strand_id
1 'polypeptide(L)' 'MIYAKELNDELVGDSLTRKQLAERYGISSDRVTQWLCLLKLPEETQKQIETLGDNWEKQLVTERELRNLRRGE' A
#
# COMPACT_ATOMS: atom_id res chain seq x y z
N MET A 1 0.54 -3.96 -7.85
CA MET A 1 -0.92 -3.60 -7.86
C MET A 1 -1.85 -4.78 -7.57
N ILE A 2 -1.42 -6.01 -7.88
CA ILE A 2 -2.12 -7.26 -7.54
C ILE A 2 -2.58 -7.25 -6.06
N TYR A 3 -1.68 -6.83 -5.16
CA TYR A 3 -1.96 -6.71 -3.73
C TYR A 3 -3.11 -5.75 -3.37
N ALA A 4 -3.28 -4.64 -4.09
CA ALA A 4 -4.35 -3.68 -3.81
C ALA A 4 -5.72 -4.21 -4.24
N LYS A 5 -5.78 -4.94 -5.37
CA LYS A 5 -7.00 -5.62 -5.85
C LYS A 5 -7.40 -6.74 -4.89
N GLU A 6 -6.47 -7.59 -4.49
CA GLU A 6 -6.70 -8.66 -3.51
C GLU A 6 -7.22 -8.13 -2.16
N LEU A 7 -6.60 -7.05 -1.65
CA LEU A 7 -7.08 -6.38 -0.44
C LEU A 7 -8.50 -5.82 -0.57
N ASN A 8 -8.86 -5.29 -1.74
CA ASN A 8 -10.18 -4.78 -1.99
C ASN A 8 -11.22 -5.91 -2.09
N ASP A 9 -10.85 -7.03 -2.70
CA ASP A 9 -11.71 -8.21 -2.79
C ASP A 9 -11.95 -8.82 -1.40
N GLU A 10 -10.95 -8.89 -0.52
CA GLU A 10 -11.15 -9.30 0.88
C GLU A 10 -11.97 -8.28 1.67
N LEU A 11 -11.77 -6.99 1.44
CA LEU A 11 -12.53 -5.94 2.14
C LEU A 11 -14.03 -6.01 1.80
N VAL A 12 -14.37 -6.29 0.53
CA VAL A 12 -15.74 -6.40 0.05
C VAL A 12 -16.33 -7.79 0.35
N GLY A 13 -15.57 -8.86 0.11
CA GLY A 13 -16.00 -10.25 0.25
C GLY A 13 -16.15 -10.70 1.69
N ASP A 14 -15.17 -10.42 2.55
CA ASP A 14 -15.19 -10.80 3.96
C ASP A 14 -15.89 -9.73 4.84
N SER A 15 -16.41 -8.65 4.24
CA SER A 15 -16.99 -7.50 4.96
C SER A 15 -16.05 -6.93 6.04
N LEU A 16 -14.75 -6.97 5.79
CA LEU A 16 -13.74 -6.53 6.74
C LEU A 16 -13.65 -5.00 6.78
N THR A 17 -13.42 -4.47 7.97
CA THR A 17 -13.01 -3.08 8.11
C THR A 17 -11.54 -2.92 7.71
N ARG A 18 -11.15 -1.73 7.25
CA ARG A 18 -9.74 -1.40 6.94
C ARG A 18 -8.79 -1.68 8.11
N LYS A 19 -9.29 -1.57 9.35
CA LYS A 19 -8.54 -1.88 10.57
C LYS A 19 -8.27 -3.37 10.71
N GLN A 20 -9.28 -4.21 10.51
CA GLN A 20 -9.11 -5.67 10.58
C GLN A 20 -8.21 -6.18 9.45
N LEU A 21 -8.32 -5.58 8.26
CA LEU A 21 -7.43 -5.89 7.14
C LEU A 21 -5.98 -5.51 7.47
N ALA A 22 -5.77 -4.32 8.04
CA ALA A 22 -4.45 -3.88 8.51
C ALA A 22 -3.86 -4.83 9.57
N GLU A 23 -4.67 -5.27 10.53
CA GLU A 23 -4.26 -6.23 11.57
C GLU A 23 -3.91 -7.61 10.97
N ARG A 24 -4.72 -8.13 10.05
CA ARG A 24 -4.47 -9.41 9.36
C ARG A 24 -3.15 -9.40 8.60
N TYR A 25 -2.82 -8.27 7.98
CA TYR A 25 -1.64 -8.11 7.13
C TYR A 25 -0.42 -7.51 7.84
N GLY A 26 -0.52 -7.21 9.14
CA GLY A 26 0.60 -6.64 9.91
C GLY A 26 1.04 -5.25 9.43
N ILE A 27 0.15 -4.48 8.81
CA ILE A 27 0.43 -3.13 8.27
C ILE A 27 -0.44 -2.08 8.95
N SER A 28 -0.17 -0.79 8.72
CA SER A 28 -1.03 0.28 9.21
C SER A 28 -2.30 0.44 8.36
N SER A 29 -3.39 0.90 8.98
CA SER A 29 -4.64 1.23 8.29
C SER A 29 -4.46 2.34 7.24
N ASP A 30 -3.52 3.26 7.46
CA ASP A 30 -3.16 4.28 6.49
C ASP A 30 -2.54 3.66 5.23
N ARG A 31 -1.72 2.62 5.39
CA ARG A 31 -1.11 1.90 4.27
C ARG A 31 -2.15 1.15 3.44
N VAL A 32 -3.11 0.50 4.11
CA VAL A 32 -4.30 -0.07 3.45
C VAL A 32 -5.04 1.00 2.65
N THR A 33 -5.27 2.16 3.25
CA THR A 33 -5.98 3.26 2.59
C THR A 33 -5.22 3.78 1.37
N GLN A 34 -3.91 3.96 1.48
CA GLN A 34 -3.06 4.37 0.36
C GLN A 34 -3.15 3.39 -0.81
N TRP A 35 -3.09 2.09 -0.53
CA TRP A 35 -3.21 1.06 -1.56
C TRP A 35 -4.58 1.03 -2.21
N LEU A 36 -5.66 1.15 -1.43
CA LEU A 36 -7.02 1.24 -1.98
C LEU A 36 -7.23 2.51 -2.81
N CYS A 37 -6.55 3.61 -2.49
CA CYS A 37 -6.59 4.84 -3.29
C CYS A 37 -5.94 4.67 -4.67
N LEU A 38 -4.96 3.77 -4.83
CA LEU A 38 -4.36 3.47 -6.15
C LEU A 38 -5.39 2.91 -7.13
N LEU A 39 -6.38 2.15 -6.62
CA LEU A 39 -7.46 1.59 -7.45
C LEU A 39 -8.42 2.66 -7.98
N LYS A 40 -8.40 3.87 -7.41
CA LYS A 40 -9.24 5.00 -7.85
C LYS A 40 -8.59 5.81 -8.98
N LEU A 41 -7.34 5.52 -9.32
CA LEU A 41 -6.64 6.21 -10.40
C LEU A 41 -7.20 5.79 -11.77
N PRO A 42 -7.06 6.62 -12.81
CA PRO A 42 -7.43 6.23 -14.17
C PRO A 42 -6.73 4.92 -14.60
N GLU A 43 -7.40 4.11 -15.41
CA GLU A 43 -6.86 2.80 -15.85
C GLU A 43 -5.50 2.92 -16.54
N GLU A 44 -5.28 4.00 -17.31
CA GLU A 44 -3.99 4.27 -17.95
C GLU A 44 -2.87 4.47 -16.92
N THR A 45 -3.14 5.24 -15.86
CA THR A 45 -2.20 5.46 -14.74
C THR A 45 -1.96 4.17 -13.98
N GLN A 46 -3.01 3.35 -13.80
CA GLN A 46 -2.87 2.04 -13.18
C GLN A 46 -1.90 1.16 -13.99
N LYS A 47 -2.11 1.03 -15.30
CA LYS A 47 -1.22 0.25 -16.18
C LYS A 47 0.22 0.73 -16.12
N GLN A 48 0.45 2.06 -16.12
CA GLN A 48 1.79 2.62 -15.94
C GLN A 48 2.42 2.17 -14.61
N ILE A 49 1.68 2.24 -13.50
CA ILE A 49 2.16 1.79 -12.19
C ILE A 49 2.46 0.28 -12.18
N GLU A 50 1.64 -0.55 -12.84
CA GLU A 50 1.91 -1.98 -13.02
C GLU A 50 3.21 -2.24 -13.80
N THR A 51 3.50 -1.44 -14.84
CA THR A 51 4.75 -1.58 -15.61
C THR A 51 6.01 -1.21 -14.85
N LEU A 52 5.90 -0.42 -13.77
CA LEU A 52 7.05 -0.09 -12.92
C LEU A 52 7.53 -1.29 -12.08
N GLY A 53 6.74 -2.37 -12.03
CA GLY A 53 7.02 -3.55 -11.22
C GLY A 53 6.86 -3.30 -9.71
N ASP A 54 6.77 -4.38 -8.93
CA ASP A 54 6.86 -4.28 -7.47
C ASP A 54 8.34 -4.22 -7.07
N ASN A 55 8.85 -3.00 -6.88
CA ASN A 55 10.19 -2.72 -6.34
C ASN A 55 10.30 -3.07 -4.83
N TRP A 56 9.55 -4.07 -4.37
CA TRP A 56 9.41 -4.45 -2.96
C TRP A 56 10.65 -5.13 -2.37
N GLU A 57 11.71 -5.36 -3.15
CA GLU A 57 12.98 -5.87 -2.62
C GLU A 57 13.65 -4.88 -1.65
N LYS A 58 13.31 -3.58 -1.74
CA LYS A 58 13.84 -2.55 -0.84
C LYS A 58 12.68 -1.76 -0.21
N GLN A 59 12.66 -1.71 1.11
CA GLN A 59 11.72 -0.86 1.85
C GLN A 59 11.91 0.59 1.40
N LEU A 60 10.85 1.19 0.85
CA LEU A 60 10.81 2.63 0.55
C LEU A 60 10.98 3.40 1.86
N VAL A 61 12.13 4.04 2.03
CA VAL A 61 12.41 4.93 3.17
C VAL A 61 11.61 6.20 2.97
N THR A 62 10.69 6.48 3.89
CA THR A 62 9.93 7.74 3.88
C THR A 62 10.83 8.92 4.23
N GLU A 63 10.46 10.15 3.82
CA GLU A 63 11.20 11.37 4.19
C GLU A 63 11.37 11.52 5.70
N ARG A 64 10.35 11.11 6.48
CA ARG A 64 10.40 11.06 7.95
C ARG A 64 11.46 10.08 8.46
N GLU A 65 11.51 8.86 7.93
CA GLU A 65 12.54 7.88 8.28
C GLU A 65 13.93 8.39 7.90
N LEU A 66 14.08 9.00 6.72
CA LEU A 66 15.33 9.61 6.27
C LEU A 66 15.81 10.71 7.24
N ARG A 67 14.88 11.54 7.74
CA ARG A 67 15.16 12.59 8.71
C ARG A 67 15.60 12.04 10.07
N ASN A 68 15.03 10.90 10.49
CA ASN A 68 15.41 10.24 11.74
C ASN A 68 16.77 9.56 11.62
N LEU A 69 17.07 8.92 10.47
CA LEU A 69 18.38 8.33 10.20
C LEU A 69 19.50 9.38 10.25
N ARG A 70 19.29 10.56 9.63
CA ARG A 70 20.24 11.68 9.64
C ARG A 70 20.43 12.36 11.00
N ARG A 71 19.54 12.14 11.96
CA ARG A 71 19.63 12.69 13.32
C ARG A 71 20.38 11.79 14.29
N GLY A 72 20.67 10.54 13.88
CA GLY A 72 21.38 9.55 14.69
C GLY A 72 22.88 9.45 14.40
N GLU A 73 23.43 10.32 13.55
CA GLU A 73 24.87 10.45 13.24
C GLU A 73 25.54 11.52 14.11
#